data_AF-A0A9W9ZN66-F1
#
_entry.id   AF-A0A9W9ZN66-F1
#
_cell.length_a   1.000
_cell.length_b   1.000
_cell.length_c   1.000
_cell.angle_alpha   90.00
_cell.angle_beta   90.00
_cell.angle_gamma   90.00
#
_symmetry.space_group_name_H-M   'P 1'
#
loop_
_entity.id
_entity.type
_entity.pdbx_description
1 polymer ?
#
loop_
_entity_poly.entity_id
_entity_poly.type
_entity_poly.pdbx_seq_one_letter_code
_entity_poly.pdbx_strand_id
1 'polypeptide(L)'
;MEPLLRRCVFSQPGNLDSSRASLVVFNRKEPYQWNRPKGHKHRVNIYQVVLPGTAGQPAITRLIDTRTTAAQGTESFDIRPAVEHWALNRDENFGLEVHLVTNGDSPSVHVNTDDEATTDRKPHLVTFSHDGTQHVYRRRKRRNTGNRPITKASSYCQRLPLYVNFVEVGWNDWIVAPPGYHAFYCNGECPFPIADHLNTTNHAIVQTLMNSVNADLVPRACCVPTTLNPISMLFMNEHTKVVLKNYQDMEVDGCGCR
;
A
#
# COMPACT_ATOMS: atom_id res chain seq x y z
N MET A 1 13.15 37.21 4.91
CA MET A 1 12.47 36.14 5.67
C MET A 1 12.30 34.99 4.71
N GLU A 2 13.13 33.95 4.85
CA GLU A 2 13.05 32.75 4.00
C GLU A 2 11.75 31.99 4.30
N PRO A 3 10.96 31.62 3.29
CA PRO A 3 9.84 30.73 3.49
C PRO A 3 10.40 29.35 3.86
N LEU A 4 9.90 28.76 4.96
CA LEU A 4 10.24 27.40 5.37
C LEU A 4 9.64 26.39 4.36
N LEU A 5 10.30 26.25 3.21
CA LEU A 5 10.09 25.14 2.28
C LEU A 5 10.48 23.85 2.99
N ARG A 6 9.51 22.97 3.25
CA ARG A 6 9.78 21.65 3.82
C ARG A 6 9.65 20.59 2.75
N ARG A 7 10.82 20.10 2.33
CA ARG A 7 11.02 19.08 1.31
C ARG A 7 10.99 17.71 1.96
N CYS A 8 9.93 16.94 1.73
CA CYS A 8 9.85 15.57 2.22
C CYS A 8 10.43 14.63 1.17
N VAL A 9 11.60 14.04 1.45
CA VAL A 9 12.20 12.98 0.61
C VAL A 9 11.88 11.63 1.25
N PHE A 10 11.05 10.84 0.58
CA PHE A 10 10.67 9.51 1.05
C PHE A 10 11.60 8.45 0.45
N SER A 11 12.09 7.52 1.27
CA SER A 11 12.83 6.34 0.80
C SER A 11 11.87 5.37 0.10
N GLN A 12 12.14 5.02 -1.16
CA GLN A 12 11.26 4.15 -1.95
C GLN A 12 11.34 2.67 -1.51
N PRO A 13 10.20 1.93 -1.51
CA PRO A 13 10.19 0.48 -1.47
C PRO A 13 10.71 -0.09 -2.80
N GLY A 14 11.51 -1.17 -2.73
CA GLY A 14 12.37 -1.66 -3.82
C GLY A 14 11.70 -2.28 -5.05
N ASN A 15 10.37 -2.30 -5.15
CA ASN A 15 9.65 -2.83 -6.30
C ASN A 15 8.27 -2.17 -6.38
N LEU A 16 8.06 -1.31 -7.38
CA LEU A 16 6.93 -0.37 -7.35
C LEU A 16 6.16 -0.37 -8.67
N ASP A 17 5.31 -1.37 -8.82
CA ASP A 17 4.20 -1.31 -9.77
C ASP A 17 3.00 -0.68 -9.02
N SER A 18 3.05 0.66 -8.84
CA SER A 18 2.16 1.37 -7.91
C SER A 18 0.76 1.53 -8.49
N SER A 19 -0.15 0.62 -8.17
CA SER A 19 -1.57 0.78 -8.53
C SER A 19 -2.20 2.04 -7.91
N ARG A 20 -1.77 2.44 -6.71
CA ARG A 20 -2.12 3.70 -6.02
C ARG A 20 -0.96 4.22 -5.17
N ALA A 21 -0.79 5.53 -5.07
CA ALA A 21 0.11 6.14 -4.08
C ALA A 21 -0.51 7.42 -3.51
N SER A 22 -0.47 7.58 -2.19
CA SER A 22 -1.11 8.72 -1.51
C SER A 22 -0.22 9.32 -0.43
N LEU A 23 -0.16 10.66 -0.41
CA LEU A 23 0.44 11.43 0.67
C LEU A 23 -0.65 11.78 1.68
N VAL A 24 -0.40 11.46 2.94
CA VAL A 24 -1.33 11.73 4.04
C VAL A 24 -0.84 12.94 4.83
N VAL A 25 -1.67 13.99 4.95
CA VAL A 25 -1.35 15.26 5.63
C VAL A 25 -2.37 15.54 6.73
N PHE A 26 -1.90 15.96 7.90
CA PHE A 26 -2.76 16.28 9.04
C PHE A 26 -3.00 17.79 9.20
N ASN A 27 -4.27 18.21 9.27
CA ASN A 27 -4.67 19.61 9.42
C ASN A 27 -5.11 19.94 10.86
N ARG A 28 -4.47 20.94 11.50
CA ARG A 28 -4.76 21.39 12.88
C ARG A 28 -5.66 22.64 12.88
N LYS A 29 -6.56 22.79 13.87
CA LYS A 29 -7.10 24.13 14.23
C LYS A 29 -6.14 24.83 15.16
N GLU A 30 -5.84 26.09 14.89
CA GLU A 30 -5.16 26.94 15.85
C GLU A 30 -6.02 27.17 17.10
N PRO A 31 -5.44 27.10 18.31
CA PRO A 31 -6.18 27.15 19.57
C PRO A 31 -6.78 28.53 19.93
N TYR A 32 -6.47 29.60 19.19
CA TYR A 32 -6.88 30.97 19.52
C TYR A 32 -8.05 31.55 18.69
N GLN A 33 -8.65 30.78 17.77
CA GLN A 33 -9.66 31.33 16.85
C GLN A 33 -11.12 31.09 17.31
N TRP A 34 -11.47 31.51 18.54
CA TRP A 34 -12.84 31.38 19.07
C TRP A 34 -13.87 32.31 18.39
N ASN A 35 -13.43 33.34 17.64
CA ASN A 35 -14.30 34.39 17.10
C ASN A 35 -14.29 34.56 15.56
N ARG A 36 -13.76 33.60 14.79
CA ARG A 36 -13.86 33.68 13.31
C ARG A 36 -15.11 32.95 12.80
N PRO A 37 -15.85 33.53 11.84
CA PRO A 37 -17.05 32.91 11.30
C PRO A 37 -16.73 31.51 10.74
N LYS A 38 -17.60 30.54 11.05
CA LYS A 38 -17.52 29.17 10.54
C LYS A 38 -17.48 29.22 9.00
N GLY A 39 -16.36 28.87 8.38
CA GLY A 39 -16.29 28.71 6.93
C GLY A 39 -14.99 29.04 6.21
N HIS A 40 -13.88 29.37 6.89
CA HIS A 40 -12.62 29.59 6.19
C HIS A 40 -12.13 28.28 5.55
N LYS A 41 -12.28 28.21 4.22
CA LYS A 41 -11.73 27.16 3.37
C LYS A 41 -10.26 27.47 3.12
N HIS A 42 -9.42 26.47 3.26
CA HIS A 42 -8.00 26.54 2.94
C HIS A 42 -7.73 25.58 1.78
N ARG A 43 -6.89 26.00 0.83
CA ARG A 43 -6.48 25.15 -0.30
C ARG A 43 -5.08 24.60 -0.02
N VAL A 44 -4.97 23.28 0.00
CA VAL A 44 -3.72 22.55 0.12
C VAL A 44 -3.28 22.16 -1.29
N ASN A 45 -2.07 22.54 -1.66
CA ASN A 45 -1.43 22.18 -2.93
C ASN A 45 -0.23 21.27 -2.65
N ILE A 46 -0.12 20.17 -3.39
CA ILE A 46 0.99 19.22 -3.33
C ILE A 46 1.81 19.34 -4.60
N TYR A 47 3.10 19.60 -4.45
CA TYR A 47 4.03 19.77 -5.57
C TYR A 47 5.13 18.70 -5.55
N GLN A 48 5.46 18.20 -6.74
CA GLN A 48 6.69 17.46 -7.00
C GLN A 48 7.84 18.45 -7.19
N VAL A 49 8.96 18.25 -6.53
CA VAL A 49 10.20 18.96 -6.88
C VAL A 49 10.78 18.29 -8.11
N VAL A 50 10.84 18.99 -9.23
CA VAL A 50 11.41 18.50 -10.50
C VAL A 50 12.89 18.82 -10.57
N LEU A 51 13.28 20.03 -10.15
CA LEU A 51 14.68 20.41 -9.99
C LEU A 51 14.87 21.11 -8.65
N PRO A 52 15.87 20.70 -7.84
CA PRO A 52 16.18 21.38 -6.60
C PRO A 52 16.65 22.81 -6.88
N GLY A 53 16.25 23.75 -6.02
CA GLY A 53 16.78 25.10 -6.06
C GLY A 53 18.27 25.13 -5.75
N THR A 54 18.99 26.05 -6.37
CA THR A 54 20.41 26.35 -6.06
C THR A 54 20.50 27.74 -5.43
N ALA A 55 21.66 28.14 -4.91
CA ALA A 55 21.83 29.42 -4.24
C ALA A 55 21.35 30.58 -5.15
N GLY A 56 20.23 31.21 -4.78
CA GLY A 56 19.62 32.32 -5.53
C GLY A 56 18.56 31.94 -6.58
N GLN A 57 18.28 30.66 -6.80
CA GLN A 57 17.23 30.19 -7.72
C GLN A 57 16.22 29.28 -6.99
N PRO A 58 14.91 29.55 -7.10
CA PRO A 58 13.89 28.70 -6.47
C PRO A 58 13.86 27.32 -7.11
N ALA A 59 13.39 26.33 -6.36
CA ALA A 59 13.15 24.99 -6.89
C ALA A 59 12.11 25.03 -8.01
N ILE A 60 12.31 24.22 -9.05
CA ILE A 60 11.30 24.04 -10.10
C ILE A 60 10.37 22.94 -9.64
N THR A 61 9.10 23.32 -9.43
CA THR A 61 8.08 22.44 -8.87
C THR A 61 6.92 22.23 -9.84
N ARG A 62 6.32 21.03 -9.84
CA ARG A 62 5.13 20.68 -10.61
C ARG A 62 3.97 20.36 -9.67
N LEU A 63 2.83 20.99 -9.84
CA LEU A 63 1.62 20.67 -9.05
C LEU A 63 1.16 19.25 -9.40
N ILE A 64 0.98 18.40 -8.38
CA ILE A 64 0.49 17.04 -8.51
C ILE A 64 -1.01 16.98 -8.15
N ASP A 65 -1.38 17.52 -7.00
CA ASP A 65 -2.75 17.46 -6.48
C ASP A 65 -3.10 18.72 -5.68
N THR A 66 -4.39 19.07 -5.64
CA THR A 66 -4.92 20.24 -4.90
C THR A 66 -6.27 19.91 -4.27
N ARG A 67 -6.44 20.23 -2.99
CA ARG A 67 -7.73 20.07 -2.29
C ARG A 67 -8.07 21.29 -1.45
N THR A 68 -9.31 21.75 -1.58
CA THR A 68 -9.89 22.78 -0.71
C THR A 68 -10.59 22.10 0.46
N THR A 69 -10.09 22.29 1.68
CA THR A 69 -10.65 21.71 2.89
C THR A 69 -11.06 22.79 3.89
N ALA A 70 -12.19 22.56 4.56
CA ALA A 70 -12.69 23.38 5.67
C ALA A 70 -12.67 22.61 7.00
N ALA A 71 -12.28 21.33 6.95
CA ALA A 71 -12.43 20.38 8.05
C ALA A 71 -11.10 20.13 8.76
N GLN A 72 -11.20 19.83 10.05
CA GLN A 72 -10.10 19.30 10.84
C GLN A 72 -9.97 17.80 10.55
N GLY A 73 -8.74 17.32 10.40
CA GLY A 73 -8.48 15.90 10.24
C GLY A 73 -7.38 15.59 9.23
N THR A 74 -7.34 14.33 8.87
CA THR A 74 -6.36 13.76 7.95
C THR A 74 -6.89 13.82 6.52
N GLU A 75 -6.10 14.40 5.61
CA GLU A 75 -6.40 14.49 4.19
C GLU A 75 -5.40 13.63 3.40
N SER A 76 -5.87 12.99 2.33
CA SER A 76 -5.04 12.19 1.42
C SER A 76 -5.00 12.81 0.03
N PHE A 77 -3.81 12.81 -0.57
CA PHE A 77 -3.53 13.39 -1.88
C PHE A 77 -2.94 12.33 -2.80
N ASP A 78 -3.41 12.24 -4.05
CA ASP A 78 -2.87 11.28 -5.02
C ASP A 78 -1.50 11.78 -5.51
N ILE A 79 -0.46 11.00 -5.24
CA ILE A 79 0.92 11.32 -5.64
C ILE A 79 1.53 10.25 -6.53
N ARG A 80 0.70 9.34 -7.05
CA ARG A 80 1.10 8.29 -7.99
C ARG A 80 1.94 8.81 -9.16
N PRO A 81 1.65 9.95 -9.81
CA PRO A 81 2.48 10.44 -10.92
C PRO A 81 3.94 10.71 -10.50
N ALA A 82 4.17 11.26 -9.31
CA ALA A 82 5.52 11.50 -8.79
C ALA A 82 6.22 10.19 -8.41
N VAL A 83 5.46 9.27 -7.82
CA VAL A 83 5.95 7.98 -7.34
C VAL A 83 6.32 7.04 -8.50
N GLU A 84 5.53 7.00 -9.58
CA GLU A 84 5.84 6.30 -10.83
C GLU A 84 7.09 6.90 -11.50
N HIS A 85 7.19 8.23 -11.55
CA HIS A 85 8.36 8.92 -12.11
C HIS A 85 9.65 8.56 -11.38
N TRP A 86 9.64 8.57 -10.04
CA TRP A 86 10.82 8.20 -9.24
C TRP A 86 11.15 6.71 -9.33
N ALA A 87 10.15 5.85 -9.53
CA ALA A 87 10.36 4.41 -9.70
C ALA A 87 11.21 4.11 -10.95
N LEU A 88 11.03 4.90 -12.01
CA LEU A 88 11.83 4.84 -13.24
C LEU A 88 13.15 5.62 -13.12
N ASN A 89 13.14 6.76 -12.42
CA ASN A 89 14.27 7.71 -12.34
C ASN A 89 14.70 7.93 -10.88
N ARG A 90 15.50 7.00 -10.34
CA ARG A 90 15.87 6.98 -8.91
C ARG A 90 16.62 8.24 -8.45
N ASP A 91 17.45 8.82 -9.32
CA ASP A 91 18.26 10.00 -9.01
C ASP A 91 17.45 11.31 -9.07
N GLU A 92 16.19 11.26 -9.52
CA GLU A 92 15.29 12.40 -9.63
C GLU A 92 14.26 12.47 -8.49
N ASN A 93 14.44 11.67 -7.43
CA ASN A 93 13.64 11.80 -6.22
C ASN A 93 14.11 12.99 -5.39
N PHE A 94 13.58 14.14 -5.77
CA PHE A 94 13.78 15.40 -5.09
C PHE A 94 12.69 15.68 -4.05
N GLY A 95 11.79 14.76 -3.76
CA GLY A 95 10.77 14.93 -2.72
C GLY A 95 9.59 15.83 -3.10
N LEU A 96 8.72 16.07 -2.12
CA LEU A 96 7.48 16.82 -2.26
C LEU A 96 7.47 18.10 -1.43
N GLU A 97 6.74 19.09 -1.91
CA GLU A 97 6.40 20.31 -1.18
C GLU A 97 4.88 20.41 -0.96
N VAL A 98 4.48 20.87 0.22
CA VAL A 98 3.08 21.07 0.61
C VAL A 98 2.85 22.54 0.90
N HIS A 99 1.96 23.18 0.14
CA HIS A 99 1.65 24.61 0.29
C HIS A 99 0.22 24.78 0.79
N LEU A 100 0.04 25.62 1.81
CA LEU A 100 -1.28 26.00 2.32
C LEU A 100 -1.62 27.41 1.83
N VAL A 101 -2.76 27.57 1.16
CA VAL A 101 -3.25 28.86 0.67
C VAL A 101 -4.53 29.22 1.42
N THR A 102 -4.52 30.35 2.12
CA THR A 102 -5.67 30.91 2.83
C THR A 102 -6.27 32.08 2.02
N ASN A 103 -7.60 32.23 2.05
CA ASN A 103 -8.25 33.36 1.37
C ASN A 103 -7.99 34.64 2.17
N GLY A 104 -7.02 35.44 1.72
CA GLY A 104 -6.54 36.66 2.36
C GLY A 104 -5.20 36.44 3.05
N ASP A 105 -4.17 37.03 2.43
CA ASP A 105 -2.76 37.11 2.84
C ASP A 105 -1.92 35.84 2.91
N SER A 106 -0.82 35.91 2.14
CA SER A 106 0.47 35.19 2.18
C SER A 106 0.52 33.70 2.60
N PRO A 107 1.30 32.85 1.90
CA PRO A 107 1.44 31.43 2.24
C PRO A 107 2.07 31.27 3.63
N SER A 108 1.25 31.12 4.66
CA SER A 108 1.66 30.80 6.02
C SER A 108 1.73 29.29 6.15
N VAL A 109 2.88 28.72 5.74
CA VAL A 109 3.15 27.28 5.85
C VAL A 109 3.72 26.99 7.24
N HIS A 110 2.88 26.51 8.14
CA HIS A 110 3.29 25.87 9.39
C HIS A 110 2.80 24.43 9.41
N VAL A 111 3.64 23.50 8.94
CA VAL A 111 3.50 22.06 9.22
C VAL A 111 4.52 21.73 10.31
N ASN A 112 4.02 21.45 11.51
CA ASN A 112 4.84 21.11 12.67
C ASN A 112 5.71 19.88 12.34
N THR A 113 7.03 20.02 12.46
CA THR A 113 7.96 18.89 12.59
C THR A 113 8.72 19.03 13.89
N ASP A 114 8.02 19.35 14.98
CA ASP A 114 8.64 19.13 16.28
C ASP A 114 8.97 17.64 16.33
N ASP A 115 10.24 17.32 16.58
CA ASP A 115 10.72 15.95 16.77
C ASP A 115 10.03 15.25 17.96
N GLU A 116 9.27 16.01 18.76
CA GLU A 116 8.38 15.56 19.84
C GLU A 116 6.92 15.29 19.42
N ALA A 117 6.56 15.46 18.15
CA ALA A 117 5.26 15.01 17.67
C ALA A 117 5.24 13.47 17.62
N THR A 118 4.34 12.86 18.41
CA THR A 118 4.05 11.42 18.39
C THR A 118 3.99 10.88 16.96
N THR A 119 4.60 9.70 16.73
CA THR A 119 4.82 9.07 15.40
C THR A 119 3.60 9.10 14.46
N ASP A 120 2.39 9.10 15.00
CA ASP A 120 1.11 9.21 14.27
C ASP A 120 0.84 10.55 13.57
N ARG A 121 1.68 11.57 13.77
CA ARG A 121 1.43 12.95 13.31
C ARG A 121 2.37 13.45 12.21
N LYS A 122 3.24 12.59 11.67
CA LYS A 122 4.14 12.92 10.57
C LYS A 122 3.49 12.61 9.21
N PRO A 123 3.69 13.45 8.18
CA PRO A 123 3.22 13.14 6.84
C PRO A 123 3.90 11.87 6.34
N HIS A 124 3.11 10.90 5.88
CA HIS A 124 3.61 9.61 5.44
C HIS A 124 3.11 9.26 4.03
N LEU A 125 3.97 8.55 3.31
CA LEU A 125 3.72 8.03 1.98
C LEU A 125 3.12 6.63 2.08
N VAL A 126 1.95 6.43 1.49
CA VAL A 126 1.33 5.11 1.35
C VAL A 126 1.36 4.70 -0.12
N THR A 127 2.02 3.58 -0.44
CA THR A 127 2.07 3.03 -1.80
C THR A 127 1.45 1.64 -1.83
N PHE A 128 0.62 1.36 -2.84
CA PHE A 128 0.05 0.05 -3.11
C PHE A 128 0.72 -0.53 -4.34
N SER A 129 1.64 -1.49 -4.17
CA SER A 129 2.18 -2.24 -5.30
C SER A 129 1.25 -3.41 -5.64
N HIS A 130 1.01 -3.64 -6.93
CA HIS A 130 0.58 -4.95 -7.38
C HIS A 130 1.83 -5.83 -7.41
N ASP A 131 1.82 -6.99 -6.75
CA ASP A 131 2.95 -7.93 -6.74
C ASP A 131 3.08 -8.63 -8.09
N GLY A 132 3.42 -7.85 -9.13
CA GLY A 132 3.54 -8.23 -10.52
C GLY A 132 4.22 -9.59 -10.69
N THR A 133 3.40 -10.60 -10.90
CA THR A 133 3.83 -11.93 -11.32
C THR A 133 4.19 -11.83 -12.79
N GLN A 134 5.43 -11.46 -13.13
CA GLN A 134 6.11 -11.80 -14.40
C GLN A 134 7.51 -11.19 -14.49
N HIS A 135 8.43 -11.58 -13.60
CA HIS A 135 9.85 -11.53 -13.97
C HIS A 135 10.52 -12.85 -13.60
N VAL A 136 10.54 -13.75 -14.58
CA VAL A 136 11.42 -14.92 -14.64
C VAL A 136 12.86 -14.41 -14.70
N TYR A 137 13.43 -14.02 -13.56
CA TYR A 137 14.87 -13.84 -13.46
C TYR A 137 15.53 -15.22 -13.51
N ARG A 138 15.88 -15.65 -14.74
CA ARG A 138 16.95 -16.63 -14.97
C ARG A 138 18.26 -16.05 -14.43
N ARG A 139 18.45 -16.07 -13.11
CA ARG A 139 19.75 -15.86 -12.49
C ARG A 139 20.56 -17.14 -12.73
N ARG A 140 21.53 -17.07 -13.65
CA ARG A 140 22.56 -18.11 -13.81
C ARG A 140 23.12 -18.47 -12.43
N LYS A 141 22.80 -19.68 -11.98
CA LYS A 141 23.25 -20.27 -10.72
C LYS A 141 24.77 -20.40 -10.77
N ARG A 142 25.49 -19.46 -10.18
CA ARG A 142 26.87 -19.70 -9.73
C ARG A 142 26.79 -20.83 -8.70
N ARG A 143 27.28 -22.01 -9.06
CA ARG A 143 27.43 -23.15 -8.16
C ARG A 143 28.29 -22.70 -6.99
N ASN A 144 27.69 -22.54 -5.82
CA ASN A 144 28.42 -22.64 -4.57
C ASN A 144 27.81 -23.81 -3.80
N THR A 145 28.57 -24.89 -3.76
CA THR A 145 28.37 -26.05 -2.91
C THR A 145 28.51 -25.59 -1.46
N GLY A 146 27.37 -25.41 -0.80
CA GLY A 146 27.28 -25.12 0.61
C GLY A 146 25.89 -25.52 1.06
N ASN A 147 25.80 -26.66 1.72
CA ASN A 147 24.59 -27.23 2.29
C ASN A 147 24.14 -26.31 3.44
N ARG A 148 23.47 -25.20 3.12
CA ARG A 148 22.75 -24.39 4.11
C ARG A 148 21.31 -24.89 4.13
N PRO A 149 20.76 -25.24 5.31
CA PRO A 149 19.33 -25.50 5.39
C PRO A 149 18.61 -24.25 4.91
N ILE A 150 17.58 -24.44 4.08
CA ILE A 150 16.65 -23.38 3.71
C ILE A 150 16.01 -22.94 5.03
N THR A 151 16.63 -21.95 5.70
CA THR A 151 15.97 -21.18 6.73
C THR A 151 14.80 -20.54 6.01
N LYS A 152 13.59 -21.04 6.26
CA LYS A 152 12.35 -20.43 5.80
C LYS A 152 12.43 -18.96 6.17
N ALA A 153 12.73 -18.10 5.20
CA ALA A 153 12.55 -16.67 5.39
C ALA A 153 11.05 -16.52 5.57
N SER A 154 10.61 -16.42 6.83
CA SER A 154 9.21 -16.34 7.15
C SER A 154 8.72 -14.99 6.68
N SER A 155 8.10 -14.97 5.50
CA SER A 155 7.52 -13.74 4.98
C SER A 155 6.33 -13.34 5.82
N TYR A 156 6.10 -12.04 5.98
CA TYR A 156 4.84 -11.53 6.52
C TYR A 156 3.66 -12.06 5.71
N CYS A 157 2.47 -12.08 6.33
CA CYS A 157 1.23 -12.52 5.68
C CYS A 157 1.03 -11.83 4.33
N GLN A 158 1.00 -12.62 3.26
CA GLN A 158 0.87 -12.12 1.90
C GLN A 158 0.15 -13.13 1.01
N ARG A 159 -0.31 -12.63 -0.13
CA ARG A 159 -0.89 -13.43 -1.20
C ARG A 159 0.22 -13.99 -2.08
N LEU A 160 0.20 -15.30 -2.29
CA LEU A 160 1.18 -16.02 -3.10
C LEU A 160 0.54 -16.61 -4.36
N PRO A 161 1.30 -16.70 -5.47
CA PRO A 161 0.81 -17.29 -6.70
C PRO A 161 0.54 -18.78 -6.57
N LEU A 162 -0.65 -19.20 -7.03
CA LEU A 162 -1.03 -20.59 -7.22
C LEU A 162 -1.87 -20.65 -8.50
N TYR A 163 -1.42 -21.49 -9.44
CA TYR A 163 -2.17 -21.79 -10.65
C TYR A 163 -2.71 -23.21 -10.54
N VAL A 164 -4.03 -23.35 -10.70
CA VAL A 164 -4.70 -24.64 -10.73
C VAL A 164 -4.86 -25.05 -12.19
N ASN A 165 -4.12 -26.06 -12.61
CA ASN A 165 -4.23 -26.66 -13.93
C ASN A 165 -5.21 -27.84 -13.87
N PHE A 166 -6.33 -27.76 -14.57
CA PHE A 166 -7.35 -28.80 -14.49
C PHE A 166 -6.93 -30.11 -15.15
N VAL A 167 -5.95 -30.10 -16.05
CA VAL A 167 -5.36 -31.34 -16.59
C VAL A 167 -4.57 -32.08 -15.51
N GLU A 168 -3.78 -31.35 -14.71
CA GLU A 168 -2.96 -31.94 -13.64
C GLU A 168 -3.82 -32.46 -12.48
N VAL A 169 -4.96 -31.83 -12.23
CA VAL A 169 -5.93 -32.25 -11.22
C VAL A 169 -6.81 -33.41 -11.72
N GLY A 170 -6.84 -33.67 -13.04
CA GLY A 170 -7.71 -34.68 -13.65
C GLY A 170 -9.17 -34.26 -13.80
N TRP A 171 -9.41 -32.95 -13.98
CA TRP A 171 -10.73 -32.35 -14.15
C TRP A 171 -11.02 -31.93 -15.60
N ASN A 172 -10.07 -32.13 -16.51
CA ASN A 172 -10.21 -31.82 -17.94
C ASN A 172 -11.30 -32.64 -18.65
N ASP A 173 -11.77 -33.75 -18.06
CA ASP A 173 -12.79 -34.60 -18.66
C ASP A 173 -14.20 -34.00 -18.56
N TRP A 174 -14.42 -33.15 -17.55
CA TRP A 174 -15.73 -32.53 -17.29
C TRP A 174 -15.68 -31.00 -17.36
N ILE A 175 -14.54 -30.35 -17.10
CA ILE A 175 -14.37 -28.91 -17.32
C ILE A 175 -13.93 -28.66 -18.76
N VAL A 176 -14.76 -27.92 -19.51
CA VAL A 176 -14.49 -27.50 -20.89
C VAL A 176 -13.63 -26.23 -20.92
N ALA A 177 -13.92 -25.26 -20.06
CA ALA A 177 -13.16 -24.02 -19.96
C ALA A 177 -13.33 -23.34 -18.58
N PRO A 178 -12.32 -22.57 -18.09
CA PRO A 178 -10.97 -22.43 -18.64
C PRO A 178 -10.14 -23.73 -18.45
N PRO A 179 -8.96 -23.88 -19.09
CA PRO A 179 -8.07 -25.04 -18.86
C PRO A 179 -7.44 -25.05 -17.45
N GLY A 180 -7.50 -23.92 -16.76
CA GLY A 180 -6.98 -23.70 -15.42
C GLY A 180 -7.14 -22.24 -15.06
N TYR A 181 -6.87 -21.89 -13.81
CA TYR A 181 -7.04 -20.51 -13.32
C TYR A 181 -6.07 -20.18 -12.19
N HIS A 182 -5.86 -18.88 -11.95
CA HIS A 182 -5.04 -18.42 -10.84
C HIS A 182 -5.87 -18.38 -9.57
N ALA A 183 -5.70 -19.37 -8.69
CA ALA A 183 -6.38 -19.42 -7.41
C ALA A 183 -5.73 -18.51 -6.37
N PHE A 184 -4.40 -18.40 -6.41
CA PHE A 184 -3.59 -17.80 -5.34
C PHE A 184 -3.83 -18.45 -3.97
N TYR A 185 -3.02 -18.11 -2.98
CA TYR A 185 -3.23 -18.55 -1.59
C TYR A 185 -2.56 -17.59 -0.61
N CYS A 186 -3.04 -17.57 0.63
CA CYS A 186 -2.43 -16.77 1.70
C CYS A 186 -1.41 -17.59 2.47
N ASN A 187 -0.24 -16.99 2.72
CA ASN A 187 0.79 -17.61 3.53
C ASN A 187 1.69 -16.53 4.15
N GLY A 188 2.27 -16.86 5.30
CA GLY A 188 3.19 -15.99 6.03
C GLY A 188 2.82 -15.85 7.50
N GLU A 189 3.65 -15.11 8.22
CA GLU A 189 3.47 -14.85 9.64
C GLU A 189 2.72 -13.55 9.91
N CYS A 190 1.95 -13.58 11.01
CA CYS A 190 1.30 -12.41 11.61
C CYS A 190 1.98 -12.12 12.97
N PRO A 191 3.18 -11.52 12.99
CA PRO A 191 3.83 -11.16 14.25
C PRO A 191 3.21 -9.90 14.87
N PHE A 192 3.37 -9.73 16.17
CA PHE A 192 3.03 -8.48 16.84
C PHE A 192 4.19 -7.47 16.68
N PRO A 193 3.92 -6.18 16.40
CA PRO A 193 2.63 -5.59 16.03
C PRO A 193 2.23 -5.96 14.59
N ILE A 194 0.93 -6.22 14.39
CA ILE A 194 0.39 -6.51 13.05
C ILE A 194 0.29 -5.20 12.28
N ALA A 195 0.70 -5.22 11.01
CA ALA A 195 0.61 -4.03 10.16
C ALA A 195 -0.84 -3.68 9.82
N ASP A 196 -1.19 -2.39 9.88
CA ASP A 196 -2.58 -1.90 9.74
C ASP A 196 -3.27 -2.29 8.44
N HIS A 197 -2.51 -2.53 7.38
CA HIS A 197 -3.03 -2.89 6.05
C HIS A 197 -3.51 -4.35 5.95
N LEU A 198 -3.29 -5.20 6.96
CA LEU A 198 -3.62 -6.63 6.93
C LEU A 198 -5.07 -6.93 7.36
N ASN A 199 -6.00 -5.99 7.20
CA ASN A 199 -7.45 -6.13 7.47
C ASN A 199 -7.76 -6.93 8.74
N THR A 200 -7.03 -6.61 9.81
CA THR A 200 -6.97 -7.39 11.04
C THR A 200 -8.09 -7.00 12.00
N THR A 201 -8.63 -7.96 12.73
CA THR A 201 -9.65 -7.70 13.76
C THR A 201 -9.00 -7.33 15.09
N ASN A 202 -9.72 -6.60 15.95
CA ASN A 202 -9.26 -6.35 17.33
C ASN A 202 -8.95 -7.65 18.07
N HIS A 203 -9.73 -8.72 17.82
CA HIS A 203 -9.48 -10.04 18.40
C HIS A 203 -8.11 -10.59 17.96
N ALA A 204 -7.79 -10.53 16.66
CA ALA A 204 -6.51 -11.00 16.13
C ALA A 204 -5.32 -10.16 16.64
N ILE A 205 -5.49 -8.86 16.84
CA ILE A 205 -4.48 -8.00 17.49
C ILE A 205 -4.24 -8.46 18.93
N VAL A 206 -5.30 -8.62 19.73
CA VAL A 206 -5.19 -9.07 21.14
C VAL A 206 -4.59 -10.47 21.23
N GLN A 207 -5.03 -11.39 20.37
CA GLN A 207 -4.52 -12.76 20.32
C GLN A 207 -3.01 -12.78 20.02
N THR A 208 -2.57 -12.00 19.04
CA THR A 208 -1.17 -11.94 18.65
C THR A 208 -0.31 -11.19 19.68
N LEU A 209 -0.87 -10.19 20.35
CA LEU A 209 -0.27 -9.57 21.54
C LEU A 209 -0.10 -10.59 22.68
N MET A 210 -1.13 -11.39 22.99
CA MET A 210 -1.04 -12.40 24.05
C MET A 210 -0.01 -13.48 23.70
N ASN A 211 0.05 -13.90 22.44
CA ASN A 211 1.10 -14.80 21.97
C ASN A 211 2.50 -14.19 22.13
N SER A 212 2.70 -12.89 21.91
CA SER A 212 4.01 -12.25 22.06
C SER A 212 4.48 -12.18 23.52
N VAL A 213 3.55 -12.21 24.48
CA VAL A 213 3.84 -12.35 25.91
C VAL A 213 4.16 -13.80 26.27
N ASN A 214 3.34 -14.75 25.81
CA ASN A 214 3.57 -16.18 26.01
C ASN A 214 3.01 -17.02 24.85
N ALA A 215 3.91 -17.56 24.05
CA ALA A 215 3.56 -18.31 22.85
C ALA A 215 2.91 -19.68 23.13
N ASP A 216 3.10 -20.24 24.33
CA ASP A 216 2.58 -21.56 24.70
C ASP A 216 1.10 -21.50 25.13
N LEU A 217 0.60 -20.33 25.53
CA LEU A 217 -0.78 -20.16 26.00
C LEU A 217 -1.76 -19.88 24.87
N VAL A 218 -1.36 -19.09 23.88
CA VAL A 218 -2.24 -18.60 22.82
C VAL A 218 -1.47 -18.60 21.50
N PRO A 219 -1.99 -19.18 20.40
CA PRO A 219 -1.33 -19.12 19.10
C PRO A 219 -1.46 -17.72 18.47
N ARG A 220 -0.54 -17.36 17.57
CA ARG A 220 -0.66 -16.14 16.73
C ARG A 220 -1.89 -16.21 15.84
N ALA A 221 -2.37 -15.04 15.40
CA ALA A 221 -3.36 -14.96 14.32
C ALA A 221 -2.82 -15.64 13.05
N CYS A 222 -3.72 -16.22 12.26
CA CYS A 222 -3.40 -16.93 11.03
C CYS A 222 -3.47 -16.01 9.82
N CYS A 223 -2.57 -16.22 8.85
CA CYS A 223 -2.66 -15.56 7.55
C CYS A 223 -3.71 -16.25 6.68
N VAL A 224 -4.84 -15.60 6.45
CA VAL A 224 -6.00 -16.18 5.76
C VAL A 224 -6.56 -15.23 4.69
N PRO A 225 -7.30 -15.75 3.69
CA PRO A 225 -8.00 -14.91 2.72
C PRO A 225 -9.02 -14.00 3.42
N THR A 226 -9.02 -12.72 3.06
CA THR A 226 -10.02 -11.74 3.52
C THR A 226 -10.96 -11.31 2.40
N THR A 227 -10.53 -11.46 1.16
CA THR A 227 -11.29 -11.09 -0.04
C THR A 227 -11.10 -12.17 -1.07
N LEU A 228 -12.22 -12.68 -1.59
CA LEU A 228 -12.27 -13.76 -2.55
C LEU A 228 -13.11 -13.33 -3.76
N ASN A 229 -12.69 -13.75 -4.95
CA ASN A 229 -13.36 -13.47 -6.22
C ASN A 229 -13.95 -14.75 -6.82
N PRO A 230 -15.06 -14.64 -7.57
CA PRO A 230 -15.63 -15.75 -8.30
C PRO A 230 -14.90 -16.04 -9.60
N ILE A 231 -15.04 -17.27 -10.10
CA ILE A 231 -14.64 -17.65 -11.47
C ILE A 231 -15.83 -18.22 -12.24
N SER A 232 -15.86 -17.96 -13.55
CA SER A 232 -16.81 -18.57 -14.48
C SER A 232 -16.24 -19.87 -15.04
N MET A 233 -16.96 -20.97 -14.89
CA MET A 233 -16.57 -22.29 -15.41
C MET A 233 -17.64 -22.85 -16.34
N LEU A 234 -17.16 -23.35 -17.49
CA LEU A 234 -17.93 -24.09 -18.47
C LEU A 234 -17.64 -25.58 -18.27
N PHE A 235 -18.65 -26.38 -17.95
CA PHE A 235 -18.49 -27.80 -17.70
C PHE A 235 -19.58 -28.64 -18.37
N MET A 236 -19.29 -29.92 -18.62
CA MET A 236 -20.28 -30.90 -19.05
C MET A 236 -21.00 -31.48 -17.85
N ASN A 237 -22.33 -31.43 -17.85
CA ASN A 237 -23.14 -32.10 -16.84
C ASN A 237 -23.33 -33.60 -17.13
N GLU A 238 -24.01 -34.31 -16.22
CA GLU A 238 -24.29 -35.76 -16.34
C GLU A 238 -25.08 -36.15 -17.61
N HIS A 239 -25.72 -35.18 -18.26
CA HIS A 239 -26.46 -35.37 -19.51
C HIS A 239 -25.67 -34.89 -20.75
N THR A 240 -24.35 -34.75 -20.64
CA THR A 240 -23.45 -34.26 -21.72
C THR A 240 -23.82 -32.88 -22.27
N LYS A 241 -24.58 -32.10 -21.51
CA LYS A 241 -24.91 -30.71 -21.86
C LYS A 241 -23.86 -29.79 -21.27
N VAL A 242 -23.46 -28.83 -22.09
CA VAL A 242 -22.54 -27.77 -21.68
C VAL A 242 -23.29 -26.74 -20.84
N VAL A 243 -22.80 -26.46 -19.63
CA VAL A 243 -23.38 -25.52 -18.68
C VAL A 243 -22.33 -24.51 -18.24
N LEU A 244 -22.67 -23.22 -18.28
CA LEU A 244 -21.86 -22.13 -17.74
C LEU A 244 -22.33 -21.81 -16.31
N LYS A 245 -21.41 -21.75 -15.35
CA LYS A 245 -21.70 -21.42 -13.96
C LYS A 245 -20.62 -20.56 -13.34
N ASN A 246 -21.02 -19.62 -12.49
CA ASN A 246 -20.10 -18.83 -11.67
C ASN A 246 -19.95 -19.47 -10.29
N TYR A 247 -18.73 -19.83 -9.93
CA TYR A 247 -18.37 -20.38 -8.63
C TYR A 247 -17.76 -19.28 -7.79
N GLN A 248 -18.39 -19.00 -6.64
CA GLN A 248 -17.91 -18.00 -5.69
C GLN A 248 -16.70 -18.53 -4.92
N ASP A 249 -15.91 -17.61 -4.38
CA ASP A 249 -14.83 -17.92 -3.43
C ASP A 249 -13.71 -18.81 -3.97
N MET A 250 -13.42 -18.72 -5.27
CA MET A 250 -12.46 -19.59 -5.95
C MET A 250 -11.07 -18.98 -6.10
N GLU A 251 -10.97 -17.65 -6.13
CA GLU A 251 -9.72 -16.90 -6.28
C GLU A 251 -9.48 -16.00 -5.06
N VAL A 252 -8.25 -16.03 -4.52
CA VAL A 252 -7.83 -15.12 -3.46
C VAL A 252 -7.39 -13.79 -4.05
N ASP A 253 -8.05 -12.71 -3.62
CA ASP A 253 -7.72 -11.32 -3.99
C ASP A 253 -6.91 -10.62 -2.89
N GLY A 254 -7.27 -10.86 -1.63
CA GLY A 254 -6.63 -10.23 -0.47
C GLY A 254 -6.38 -11.20 0.70
N CYS A 255 -5.28 -10.98 1.40
CA CYS A 255 -4.89 -11.72 2.62
C CYS A 255 -4.84 -10.81 3.84
N GLY A 256 -5.08 -11.38 5.01
CA GLY A 256 -4.98 -10.66 6.28
C GLY A 256 -4.80 -11.60 7.46
N CYS A 257 -4.60 -11.01 8.64
CA CYS A 257 -4.38 -11.73 9.88
C CYS A 257 -5.68 -11.85 10.68
N ARG A 258 -6.15 -13.08 10.94
CA ARG A 258 -7.38 -13.34 11.70
C ARG A 258 -7.23 -14.41 12.77
#